data_AF-A0A2C6MFT3-F1
#
_entry.id   AF-A0A2C6MFT3-F1
#
_cell.length_a   1.000
_cell.length_b   1.000
_cell.length_c   1.000
_cell.angle_alpha   90.00
_cell.angle_beta   90.00
_cell.angle_gamma   90.00
#
_symmetry.space_group_name_H-M   'P 1'
#
loop_
_entity.id
_entity.type
_entity.pdbx_description
1 polymer ?
#
loop_
_entity_poly.entity_id
_entity_poly.type
_entity_poly.pdbx_seq_one_letter_code
_entity_poly.pdbx_strand_id
1 'polypeptide(L)'
;MSTVYRPVPTPEKWREIEETLTGYWEKDRWDITDPIFDEFRPERWTLPNKIIDFSRLQPGIKEEVKFFFIHRLREYTLRLQTAVSYGTCFARLADFLKQVYPGIGSFTDFKIEIVMTRWRSYLVEQGVSVNKKGRLSSTQYETLLQQVYQFMLNFYDDREEFEKNVWDVRKIPGAKYTQNESRYLLSFEDIPFPFRPLAKRYLKVRVGIRSYSQCNTDLIALRLFLRFIHEQYPHWQDLKKLSRKDMENYLAWYRSYTEGWQKQHRDCLLSLRGFFDYIQRAGYPEAPEKPHFSLLFKEDFPKRAIRSEEDIKFIPEGVLKQLEENLEQLTPSQYIPIVVLLRATGWRISDILNLRYDNCLDRTAQAGGSAAIFPKLRC
;
A
#
# COMPACT_ATOMS: atom_id res chain seq x y z
N MET A 1 -6.60 -29.01 -5.93
CA MET A 1 -5.30 -28.64 -5.32
C MET A 1 -4.68 -27.56 -6.19
N SER A 2 -4.77 -26.30 -5.77
CA SER A 2 -4.18 -25.19 -6.53
C SER A 2 -2.71 -25.10 -6.15
N THR A 3 -1.81 -25.43 -7.07
CA THR A 3 -0.40 -25.05 -6.97
C THR A 3 -0.33 -23.52 -6.99
N VAL A 4 -0.03 -22.90 -5.84
CA VAL A 4 0.32 -21.49 -5.78
C VAL A 4 1.53 -21.32 -6.70
N TYR A 5 1.38 -20.58 -7.79
CA TYR A 5 2.48 -20.26 -8.68
C TYR A 5 3.59 -19.60 -7.87
N ARG A 6 4.78 -20.19 -7.91
CA ARG A 6 5.98 -19.62 -7.30
C ARG A 6 6.91 -19.21 -8.42
N PRO A 7 7.19 -17.92 -8.60
CA PRO A 7 8.22 -17.49 -9.51
C PRO A 7 9.56 -18.08 -9.06
N VAL A 8 10.39 -18.45 -10.02
CA VAL A 8 11.71 -19.06 -9.81
C VAL A 8 12.74 -18.11 -10.41
N PRO A 9 13.93 -17.97 -9.80
CA PRO A 9 14.96 -17.13 -10.37
C PRO A 9 15.36 -17.62 -11.76
N THR A 10 15.40 -16.71 -12.73
CA THR A 10 15.82 -16.99 -14.11
C THR A 10 17.23 -16.44 -14.34
N PRO A 11 18.01 -17.01 -15.28
CA PRO A 11 19.34 -16.48 -15.62
C PRO A 11 19.31 -15.02 -16.04
N GLU A 12 18.25 -14.58 -16.73
CA GLU A 12 18.07 -13.20 -17.17
C GLU A 12 17.90 -12.24 -15.99
N LYS A 13 17.10 -12.62 -14.99
CA LYS A 13 16.86 -11.82 -13.77
C LYS A 13 18.09 -11.77 -12.88
N TRP A 14 18.84 -12.86 -12.79
CA TRP A 14 20.13 -12.87 -12.10
C TRP A 14 21.12 -11.93 -12.76
N ARG A 15 21.15 -11.90 -14.09
CA ARG A 15 22.00 -10.95 -14.83
C ARG A 15 21.62 -9.50 -14.55
N GLU A 16 20.33 -9.19 -14.44
CA GLU A 16 19.84 -7.85 -14.05
C GLU A 16 20.30 -7.46 -12.63
N ILE A 17 20.30 -8.40 -11.69
CA ILE A 17 20.85 -8.19 -10.35
C ILE A 17 22.36 -7.91 -10.44
N GLU A 18 23.11 -8.73 -11.16
CA GLU A 18 24.57 -8.57 -11.33
C GLU A 18 24.93 -7.23 -11.98
N GLU A 19 24.22 -6.82 -13.04
CA GLU A 19 24.41 -5.54 -13.73
C GLU A 19 24.11 -4.35 -12.82
N THR A 20 23.12 -4.49 -11.92
CA THR A 20 22.79 -3.46 -10.91
C THR A 20 23.88 -3.38 -9.84
N LEU A 21 24.49 -4.51 -9.48
CA LEU A 21 25.50 -4.64 -8.44
C LEU A 21 26.92 -4.44 -9.02
N THR A 22 27.13 -3.32 -9.72
CA THR A 22 28.43 -2.96 -10.29
C THR A 22 29.08 -1.76 -9.58
N GLY A 23 30.42 -1.68 -9.62
CA GLY A 23 31.18 -0.56 -9.07
C GLY A 23 31.08 -0.45 -7.55
N TYR A 24 30.58 0.67 -7.02
CA TYR A 24 30.43 0.84 -5.55
C TYR A 24 29.50 -0.22 -4.95
N TRP A 25 28.45 -0.61 -5.68
CA TRP A 25 27.42 -1.52 -5.20
C TRP A 25 27.91 -2.97 -5.05
N GLU A 26 29.07 -3.32 -5.62
CA GLU A 26 29.71 -4.63 -5.43
C GLU A 26 30.16 -4.85 -3.98
N LYS A 27 30.50 -3.77 -3.27
CA LYS A 27 31.00 -3.86 -1.88
C LYS A 27 29.95 -4.50 -0.96
N ASP A 28 30.44 -5.27 0.00
CA ASP A 28 29.59 -5.87 1.06
C ASP A 28 29.30 -4.90 2.21
N ARG A 29 30.03 -3.79 2.29
CA ARG A 29 29.84 -2.75 3.31
C ARG A 29 29.63 -1.42 2.60
N TRP A 30 28.45 -0.85 2.75
CA TRP A 30 28.09 0.44 2.20
C TRP A 30 28.15 1.50 3.29
N ASP A 31 28.97 2.52 3.06
CA ASP A 31 29.06 3.72 3.88
C ASP A 31 28.15 4.80 3.31
N ILE A 32 27.12 5.18 4.06
CA ILE A 32 26.13 6.17 3.63
C ILE A 32 26.67 7.60 3.56
N THR A 33 27.93 7.83 3.96
CA THR A 33 28.65 9.10 3.76
C THR A 33 29.29 9.22 2.39
N ASP A 34 29.36 8.14 1.62
CA ASP A 34 29.85 8.16 0.25
C ASP A 34 28.96 9.06 -0.63
N PRO A 35 29.53 9.85 -1.58
CA PRO A 35 28.77 10.73 -2.47
C PRO A 35 27.65 10.04 -3.25
N ILE A 36 27.75 8.74 -3.50
CA ILE A 36 26.69 7.98 -4.18
C ILE A 36 25.34 8.01 -3.42
N PHE A 37 25.36 8.33 -2.13
CA PHE A 37 24.16 8.45 -1.30
C PHE A 37 23.65 9.87 -1.11
N ASP A 38 24.33 10.88 -1.66
CA ASP A 38 23.99 12.29 -1.43
C ASP A 38 22.54 12.61 -1.85
N GLU A 39 22.05 12.03 -2.96
CA GLU A 39 20.66 12.21 -3.42
C GLU A 39 19.61 11.58 -2.50
N PHE A 40 19.99 10.59 -1.69
CA PHE A 40 19.09 9.90 -0.77
C PHE A 40 19.22 10.40 0.68
N ARG A 41 20.23 11.20 0.97
CA ARG A 41 20.58 11.63 2.33
C ARG A 41 19.61 12.73 2.77
N PRO A 42 18.96 12.59 3.95
CA PRO A 42 18.18 13.68 4.51
C PRO A 42 19.10 14.82 4.98
N GLU A 43 18.59 16.04 4.98
CA GLU A 43 19.30 17.23 5.50
C GLU A 43 19.83 17.03 6.93
N ARG A 44 19.08 16.28 7.75
CA ARG A 44 19.46 15.93 9.13
C ARG A 44 19.51 14.42 9.30
N TRP A 45 20.71 13.91 9.57
CA TRP A 45 20.93 12.53 9.96
C TRP A 45 20.78 12.35 11.47
N THR A 46 20.00 11.36 11.91
CA THR A 46 19.75 11.13 13.35
C THR A 46 20.19 9.76 13.86
N LEU A 47 20.64 8.85 12.99
CA LEU A 47 21.13 7.54 13.43
C LEU A 47 22.63 7.59 13.76
N PRO A 48 23.08 6.88 14.80
CA PRO A 48 24.50 6.78 15.11
C PRO A 48 25.25 5.94 14.05
N ASN A 49 24.58 4.92 13.51
CA ASN A 49 25.15 4.06 12.48
C ASN A 49 25.09 4.73 11.10
N LYS A 50 26.14 4.53 10.32
CA LYS A 50 26.29 5.03 8.94
C LYS A 50 26.66 3.92 7.95
N ILE A 51 26.74 2.66 8.42
CA ILE A 51 27.16 1.53 7.61
C ILE A 51 26.02 0.53 7.47
N ILE A 52 25.79 0.06 6.26
CA ILE A 52 24.97 -1.11 5.96
C ILE A 52 25.92 -2.26 5.61
N ASP A 53 25.86 -3.35 6.37
CA ASP A 53 26.79 -4.48 6.26
C ASP A 53 26.05 -5.75 5.83
N PHE A 54 26.43 -6.27 4.67
CA PHE A 54 25.87 -7.47 4.05
C PHE A 54 26.78 -8.70 4.17
N SER A 55 27.97 -8.56 4.75
CA SER A 55 29.01 -9.60 4.79
C SER A 55 28.55 -10.91 5.45
N ARG A 56 27.59 -10.83 6.38
CA ARG A 56 27.05 -12.00 7.09
C ARG A 56 26.07 -12.82 6.26
N LEU A 57 25.48 -12.24 5.23
CA LEU A 57 24.51 -12.91 4.37
C LEU A 57 25.22 -13.92 3.47
N GLN A 58 24.59 -15.08 3.30
CA GLN A 58 25.05 -16.11 2.38
C GLN A 58 24.88 -15.67 0.90
N PRO A 59 25.68 -16.23 -0.02
CA PRO A 59 25.55 -15.96 -1.46
C PRO A 59 24.14 -16.25 -1.99
N GLY A 60 23.73 -15.51 -3.02
CA GLY A 60 22.37 -15.47 -3.56
C GLY A 60 21.47 -14.54 -2.76
N ILE A 61 21.28 -14.82 -1.47
CA ILE A 61 20.48 -13.97 -0.57
C ILE A 61 21.09 -12.57 -0.43
N LYS A 62 22.42 -12.48 -0.35
CA LYS A 62 23.14 -11.22 -0.23
C LYS A 62 22.85 -10.30 -1.41
N GLU A 63 22.97 -10.83 -2.63
CA GLU A 63 22.77 -10.12 -3.88
C GLU A 63 21.31 -9.64 -3.99
N GLU A 64 20.34 -10.50 -3.66
CA GLU A 64 18.93 -10.13 -3.61
C GLU A 64 18.66 -9.00 -2.60
N VAL A 65 19.20 -9.07 -1.39
CA VAL A 65 19.04 -7.99 -0.38
C VAL A 65 19.64 -6.66 -0.88
N LYS A 66 20.83 -6.69 -1.49
CA LYS A 66 21.48 -5.51 -2.05
C LYS A 66 20.63 -4.91 -3.18
N PHE A 67 20.15 -5.74 -4.08
CA PHE A 67 19.25 -5.34 -5.17
C PHE A 67 17.96 -4.71 -4.65
N PHE A 68 17.32 -5.31 -3.64
CA PHE A 68 16.14 -4.76 -2.96
C PHE A 68 16.37 -3.34 -2.44
N PHE A 69 17.53 -3.09 -1.80
CA PHE A 69 17.84 -1.76 -1.29
C PHE A 69 18.04 -0.74 -2.40
N ILE A 70 18.87 -1.06 -3.41
CA ILE A 70 19.19 -0.13 -4.51
C ILE A 70 17.91 0.26 -5.24
N HIS A 71 17.09 -0.72 -5.62
CA HIS A 71 15.86 -0.47 -6.37
C HIS A 71 14.91 0.43 -5.58
N ARG A 72 14.69 0.13 -4.29
CA ARG A 72 13.76 0.90 -3.47
C ARG A 72 14.25 2.30 -3.10
N LEU A 73 15.57 2.49 -2.99
CA LEU A 73 16.17 3.82 -2.81
C LEU A 73 15.99 4.66 -4.09
N ARG A 74 16.35 4.11 -5.26
CA ARG A 74 16.22 4.79 -6.57
C ARG A 74 14.77 5.14 -6.92
N GLU A 75 13.80 4.30 -6.54
CA GLU A 75 12.37 4.60 -6.72
C GLU A 75 11.77 5.49 -5.61
N TYR A 76 12.57 5.94 -4.64
CA TYR A 76 12.12 6.70 -3.47
C TYR A 76 11.01 6.01 -2.65
N THR A 77 10.89 4.68 -2.73
CA THR A 77 9.93 3.88 -1.94
C THR A 77 10.49 3.43 -0.59
N LEU A 78 11.77 3.69 -0.34
CA LEU A 78 12.46 3.46 0.92
C LEU A 78 13.39 4.64 1.22
N ARG A 79 13.35 5.14 2.46
CA ARG A 79 14.29 6.19 2.90
C ARG A 79 15.63 5.56 3.30
N LEU A 80 16.73 6.25 3.02
CA LEU A 80 18.08 5.80 3.40
C LEU A 80 18.21 5.50 4.89
N GLN A 81 17.60 6.34 5.73
CA GLN A 81 17.60 6.13 7.18
C GLN A 81 16.91 4.81 7.57
N THR A 82 15.81 4.47 6.92
CA THR A 82 15.12 3.19 7.13
C THR A 82 15.97 2.03 6.64
N ALA A 83 16.69 2.19 5.51
CA ALA A 83 17.60 1.17 5.01
C ALA A 83 18.74 0.85 6.00
N VAL A 84 19.36 1.87 6.59
CA VAL A 84 20.37 1.68 7.65
C VAL A 84 19.79 0.98 8.88
N SER A 85 18.56 1.33 9.29
CA SER A 85 17.87 0.64 10.37
C SER A 85 17.57 -0.84 10.04
N TYR A 86 17.31 -1.17 8.78
CA TYR A 86 17.14 -2.55 8.33
C TYR A 86 18.44 -3.34 8.30
N GLY A 87 19.61 -2.71 8.13
CA GLY A 87 20.90 -3.38 8.16
C GLY A 87 21.12 -4.22 9.43
N THR A 88 20.72 -3.71 10.60
CA THR A 88 20.82 -4.48 11.87
C THR A 88 19.85 -5.66 11.93
N CYS A 89 18.67 -5.52 11.29
CA CYS A 89 17.71 -6.62 11.17
C CYS A 89 18.24 -7.73 10.26
N PHE A 90 18.91 -7.37 9.16
CA PHE A 90 19.53 -8.33 8.25
C PHE A 90 20.71 -9.08 8.86
N ALA A 91 21.51 -8.44 9.73
CA ALA A 91 22.56 -9.15 10.44
C ALA A 91 21.98 -10.32 11.27
N ARG A 92 20.87 -10.09 11.99
CA ARG A 92 20.18 -11.16 12.73
C ARG A 92 19.52 -12.20 11.82
N LEU A 93 18.94 -11.75 10.70
CA LEU A 93 18.36 -12.66 9.71
C LEU A 93 19.44 -13.57 9.11
N ALA A 94 20.63 -13.03 8.83
CA ALA A 94 21.76 -13.78 8.31
C ALA A 94 22.17 -14.92 9.26
N ASP A 95 22.28 -14.62 10.55
CA ASP A 95 22.61 -15.62 11.58
C ASP A 95 21.56 -16.74 11.63
N PHE A 96 20.27 -16.38 11.57
CA PHE A 96 19.16 -17.35 11.50
C PHE A 96 19.20 -18.21 10.24
N LEU A 97 19.39 -17.60 9.07
CA LEU A 97 19.42 -18.32 7.79
C LEU A 97 20.59 -19.30 7.75
N LYS A 98 21.77 -18.89 8.24
CA LYS A 98 22.93 -19.76 8.33
C LYS A 98 22.69 -20.98 9.22
N GLN A 99 21.95 -20.82 10.32
CA GLN A 99 21.65 -21.92 11.25
C GLN A 99 20.53 -22.84 10.75
N VAL A 100 19.45 -22.28 10.19
CA VAL A 100 18.21 -23.02 9.92
C VAL A 100 18.03 -23.39 8.44
N TYR A 101 18.64 -22.62 7.53
CA TYR A 101 18.54 -22.79 6.07
C TYR A 101 19.92 -22.66 5.39
N PRO A 102 20.92 -23.47 5.79
CA PRO A 102 22.26 -23.39 5.20
C PRO A 102 22.20 -23.64 3.69
N GLY A 103 22.81 -22.74 2.91
CA GLY A 103 22.92 -22.88 1.45
C GLY A 103 21.68 -22.44 0.66
N ILE A 104 20.65 -21.85 1.27
CA ILE A 104 19.57 -21.21 0.53
C ILE A 104 20.09 -20.09 -0.39
N GLY A 105 19.69 -20.13 -1.67
CA GLY A 105 20.17 -19.21 -2.70
C GLY A 105 19.21 -18.06 -3.00
N SER A 106 17.92 -18.20 -2.73
CA SER A 106 16.93 -17.14 -3.01
C SER A 106 15.81 -17.08 -1.98
N PHE A 107 15.24 -15.89 -1.79
CA PHE A 107 14.00 -15.71 -1.01
C PHE A 107 12.81 -16.47 -1.62
N THR A 108 12.80 -16.76 -2.92
CA THR A 108 11.70 -17.50 -3.57
C THR A 108 11.65 -18.98 -3.16
N ASP A 109 12.76 -19.51 -2.66
CA ASP A 109 12.85 -20.90 -2.18
C ASP A 109 12.09 -21.11 -0.87
N PHE A 110 11.73 -20.02 -0.18
CA PHE A 110 11.03 -20.09 1.09
C PHE A 110 9.57 -20.57 0.95
N LYS A 111 9.12 -21.31 1.97
CA LYS A 111 7.70 -21.39 2.33
C LYS A 111 7.46 -20.36 3.41
N ILE A 112 7.12 -19.13 3.02
CA ILE A 112 7.17 -17.96 3.91
C ILE A 112 6.42 -18.16 5.23
N GLU A 113 5.31 -18.90 5.25
CA GLU A 113 4.54 -19.19 6.46
C GLU A 113 5.35 -20.00 7.48
N ILE A 114 6.09 -21.00 6.99
CA ILE A 114 6.97 -21.84 7.80
C ILE A 114 8.19 -21.04 8.26
N VAL A 115 8.80 -20.27 7.34
CA VAL A 115 9.98 -19.46 7.65
C VAL A 115 9.64 -18.39 8.68
N MET A 116 8.52 -17.68 8.52
CA MET A 116 8.07 -16.64 9.45
C MET A 116 7.80 -17.21 10.84
N THR A 117 7.26 -18.43 10.93
CA THR A 117 7.03 -19.11 12.21
C THR A 117 8.36 -19.42 12.90
N ARG A 118 9.33 -20.02 12.19
CA ARG A 118 10.66 -20.32 12.74
C ARG A 118 11.45 -19.04 13.08
N TRP A 119 11.29 -18.00 12.27
CA TRP A 119 11.92 -16.70 12.48
C TRP A 119 11.44 -16.05 13.76
N ARG A 120 10.13 -16.08 14.03
CA ARG A 120 9.56 -15.62 15.30
C ARG A 120 10.13 -16.38 16.50
N SER A 121 10.18 -17.71 16.42
CA SER A 121 10.76 -18.54 17.50
C SER A 121 12.21 -18.18 17.77
N TYR A 122 13.03 -18.09 16.72
CA TYR A 122 14.43 -17.68 16.84
C TYR A 122 14.60 -16.28 17.47
N LEU A 123 13.79 -15.31 17.07
CA LEU A 123 13.86 -13.96 17.66
C LEU A 123 13.55 -13.95 19.16
N VAL A 124 12.59 -14.77 19.61
CA VAL A 124 12.28 -14.92 21.04
C VAL A 124 13.44 -15.57 21.78
N GLU A 125 14.06 -16.61 21.21
CA GLU A 125 15.26 -17.26 21.77
C GLU A 125 16.45 -16.28 21.86
N GLN A 126 16.59 -15.35 20.91
CA GLN A 126 17.57 -14.27 20.91
C GLN A 126 17.18 -13.07 21.81
N GLY A 127 16.15 -13.21 22.65
CA GLY A 127 15.78 -12.23 23.65
C GLY A 127 14.95 -11.04 23.14
N VAL A 128 14.35 -11.12 21.95
CA VAL A 128 13.40 -10.09 21.49
C VAL A 128 12.11 -10.21 22.31
N SER A 129 11.72 -9.10 22.95
CA SER A 129 10.57 -9.09 23.86
C SER A 129 9.25 -9.31 23.12
N VAL A 130 8.31 -9.93 23.83
CA VAL A 130 6.94 -10.21 23.37
C VAL A 130 5.98 -9.32 24.17
N ASN A 131 5.02 -8.71 23.50
CA ASN A 131 4.00 -7.88 24.12
C ASN A 131 2.89 -8.72 24.80
N LYS A 132 2.02 -8.07 25.57
CA LYS A 132 0.92 -8.72 26.31
C LYS A 132 -0.06 -9.53 25.45
N LYS A 133 -0.03 -9.39 24.11
CA LYS A 133 -0.87 -10.13 23.16
C LYS A 133 -0.12 -11.30 22.50
N GLY A 134 1.04 -11.69 23.02
CA GLY A 134 1.86 -12.77 22.47
C GLY A 134 2.53 -12.44 21.13
N ARG A 135 2.61 -11.16 20.75
CA ARG A 135 3.29 -10.72 19.50
C ARG A 135 4.63 -10.09 19.81
N LEU A 136 5.60 -10.18 18.90
CA LEU A 136 6.89 -9.50 19.05
C LEU A 136 6.68 -7.99 19.29
N SER A 137 7.48 -7.41 20.18
CA SER A 137 7.43 -5.99 20.51
C SER A 137 7.85 -5.11 19.33
N SER A 138 8.83 -5.58 18.55
CA SER A 138 9.25 -4.97 17.28
C SER A 138 8.70 -5.77 16.10
N THR A 139 7.77 -5.16 15.37
CA THR A 139 7.24 -5.70 14.11
C THR A 139 8.20 -5.54 12.93
N GLN A 140 9.31 -4.81 13.13
CA GLN A 140 10.24 -4.46 12.06
C GLN A 140 10.88 -5.70 11.44
N TYR A 141 11.23 -6.70 12.24
CA TYR A 141 11.86 -7.94 11.77
C TYR A 141 10.95 -8.75 10.85
N GLU A 142 9.68 -8.91 11.22
CA GLU A 142 8.69 -9.63 10.42
C GLU A 142 8.34 -8.85 9.15
N THR A 143 8.16 -7.53 9.31
CA THR A 143 7.82 -6.64 8.20
C THR A 143 8.92 -6.61 7.16
N LEU A 144 10.19 -6.56 7.58
CA LEU A 144 11.33 -6.56 6.67
C LEU A 144 11.40 -7.86 5.86
N LEU A 145 11.36 -9.02 6.54
CA LEU A 145 11.40 -10.31 5.85
C LEU A 145 10.24 -10.44 4.85
N GLN A 146 9.04 -10.03 5.25
CA GLN A 146 7.87 -10.05 4.37
C GLN A 146 8.05 -9.10 3.17
N GLN A 147 8.58 -7.89 3.38
CA GLN A 147 8.79 -6.93 2.30
C GLN A 147 9.81 -7.43 1.27
N VAL A 148 10.91 -8.02 1.72
CA VAL A 148 11.95 -8.54 0.82
C VAL A 148 11.43 -9.75 0.06
N TYR A 149 10.79 -10.69 0.77
CA TYR A 149 10.17 -11.84 0.15
C TYR A 149 9.16 -11.45 -0.95
N GLN A 150 8.26 -10.51 -0.64
CA GLN A 150 7.26 -10.04 -1.62
C GLN A 150 7.91 -9.28 -2.77
N PHE A 151 8.95 -8.48 -2.51
CA PHE A 151 9.70 -7.81 -3.57
C PHE A 151 10.33 -8.83 -4.52
N MET A 152 11.01 -9.85 -3.99
CA MET A 152 11.66 -10.87 -4.83
C MET A 152 10.65 -11.68 -5.63
N LEU A 153 9.55 -12.10 -5.01
CA LEU A 153 8.46 -12.76 -5.74
C LEU A 153 7.96 -11.88 -6.90
N ASN A 154 7.71 -10.59 -6.65
CA ASN A 154 7.22 -9.69 -7.68
C ASN A 154 8.26 -9.38 -8.77
N PHE A 155 9.54 -9.42 -8.43
CA PHE A 155 10.65 -9.18 -9.35
C PHE A 155 10.83 -10.35 -10.34
N TYR A 156 10.78 -11.59 -9.83
CA TYR A 156 10.90 -12.80 -10.64
C TYR A 156 9.58 -13.23 -11.32
N ASP A 157 8.46 -12.55 -11.05
CA ASP A 157 7.18 -12.83 -11.70
C ASP A 157 7.00 -12.02 -12.99
N ASP A 158 7.35 -12.64 -14.11
CA ASP A 158 7.32 -12.05 -15.46
C ASP A 158 5.94 -12.06 -16.13
N ARG A 159 4.91 -12.59 -15.47
CA ARG A 159 3.55 -12.56 -16.00
C ARG A 159 3.05 -11.13 -16.15
N GLU A 160 2.09 -10.92 -17.05
CA GLU A 160 1.40 -9.63 -17.12
C GLU A 160 0.72 -9.31 -15.78
N GLU A 161 0.68 -8.03 -15.41
CA GLU A 161 0.24 -7.62 -14.08
C GLU A 161 -1.18 -8.12 -13.76
N PHE A 162 -2.08 -8.14 -14.75
CA PHE A 162 -3.44 -8.63 -14.58
C PHE A 162 -3.56 -10.16 -14.44
N GLU A 163 -2.54 -10.93 -14.80
CA GLU A 163 -2.50 -12.39 -14.61
C GLU A 163 -2.15 -12.77 -13.17
N LYS A 164 -1.41 -11.90 -12.46
CA LYS A 164 -1.00 -12.10 -11.06
C LYS A 164 -2.17 -12.07 -10.09
N ASN A 165 -1.94 -12.58 -8.89
CA ASN A 165 -2.91 -12.49 -7.78
C ASN A 165 -2.70 -11.25 -6.91
N VAL A 166 -1.60 -10.54 -7.08
CA VAL A 166 -1.32 -9.25 -6.45
C VAL A 166 -0.97 -8.30 -7.57
N TRP A 167 -1.71 -7.20 -7.69
CA TRP A 167 -1.48 -6.19 -8.70
C TRP A 167 -0.81 -4.98 -8.09
N ASP A 168 0.31 -4.56 -8.66
CA ASP A 168 0.94 -3.28 -8.44
C ASP A 168 0.35 -2.25 -9.41
N VAL A 169 -0.44 -1.31 -8.87
CA VAL A 169 -1.12 -0.31 -9.70
C VAL A 169 -0.15 0.63 -10.41
N ARG A 170 1.12 0.71 -9.96
CA ARG A 170 2.17 1.50 -10.62
C ARG A 170 2.58 0.89 -11.97
N LYS A 171 2.40 -0.42 -12.13
CA LYS A 171 2.70 -1.17 -13.36
C LYS A 171 1.50 -1.25 -14.31
N ILE A 172 0.36 -0.65 -13.95
CA ILE A 172 -0.87 -0.68 -14.76
C ILE A 172 -1.03 0.65 -15.50
N PRO A 173 -0.97 0.66 -16.84
CA PRO A 173 -1.18 1.87 -17.63
C PRO A 173 -2.55 2.51 -17.34
N GLY A 174 -2.55 3.82 -17.09
CA GLY A 174 -3.76 4.60 -16.82
C GLY A 174 -4.37 4.46 -15.42
N ALA A 175 -3.75 3.67 -14.53
CA ALA A 175 -4.21 3.56 -13.15
C ALA A 175 -4.03 4.88 -12.38
N LYS A 176 -5.04 5.26 -11.59
CA LYS A 176 -5.02 6.50 -10.80
C LYS A 176 -4.58 6.21 -9.37
N TYR A 177 -3.36 6.56 -9.01
CA TYR A 177 -2.81 6.39 -7.67
C TYR A 177 -2.04 7.63 -7.20
N THR A 178 -1.87 7.74 -5.88
CA THR A 178 -1.07 8.82 -5.26
C THR A 178 0.38 8.37 -5.19
N GLN A 179 1.31 9.10 -5.82
CA GLN A 179 2.73 8.73 -5.87
C GLN A 179 3.38 8.60 -4.48
N ASN A 180 2.96 9.44 -3.53
CA ASN A 180 3.54 9.48 -2.17
C ASN A 180 2.88 8.51 -1.18
N GLU A 181 2.01 7.60 -1.65
CA GLU A 181 1.33 6.65 -0.78
C GLU A 181 2.01 5.28 -0.81
N SER A 182 2.29 4.72 0.38
CA SER A 182 2.91 3.41 0.52
C SER A 182 1.98 2.24 0.16
N ARG A 183 0.70 2.52 -0.10
CA ARG A 183 -0.32 1.54 -0.48
C ARG A 183 -0.55 1.62 -1.99
N TYR A 184 -0.05 0.63 -2.70
CA TYR A 184 -0.13 0.53 -4.16
C TYR A 184 -0.42 -0.90 -4.65
N LEU A 185 -0.67 -1.85 -3.74
CA LEU A 185 -0.91 -3.25 -4.07
C LEU A 185 -2.39 -3.63 -3.87
N LEU A 186 -2.96 -4.34 -4.83
CA LEU A 186 -4.28 -4.96 -4.76
C LEU A 186 -4.13 -6.48 -4.73
N SER A 187 -4.28 -7.11 -3.56
CA SER A 187 -4.16 -8.58 -3.40
C SER A 187 -5.52 -9.30 -3.43
N PHE A 188 -5.63 -10.29 -4.33
CA PHE A 188 -6.77 -11.17 -4.53
C PHE A 188 -6.59 -12.54 -3.86
N GLU A 189 -5.50 -12.75 -3.10
CA GLU A 189 -5.17 -14.04 -2.49
C GLU A 189 -6.26 -14.51 -1.53
N ASP A 190 -6.80 -13.58 -0.74
CA ASP A 190 -7.87 -13.84 0.25
C ASP A 190 -9.27 -13.99 -0.37
N ILE A 191 -9.40 -13.88 -1.70
CA ILE A 191 -10.66 -14.18 -2.40
C ILE A 191 -10.70 -15.68 -2.70
N PRO A 192 -11.79 -16.38 -2.37
CA PRO A 192 -11.94 -17.80 -2.68
C PRO A 192 -11.73 -18.09 -4.17
N PHE A 193 -11.02 -19.18 -4.46
CA PHE A 193 -10.60 -19.55 -5.81
C PHE A 193 -11.72 -19.49 -6.87
N PRO A 194 -12.94 -20.00 -6.62
CA PRO A 194 -14.03 -19.95 -7.61
C PRO A 194 -14.40 -18.55 -8.06
N PHE A 195 -14.32 -17.56 -7.17
CA PHE A 195 -14.77 -16.19 -7.43
C PHE A 195 -13.64 -15.24 -7.81
N ARG A 196 -12.38 -15.68 -7.69
CA ARG A 196 -11.21 -14.84 -7.98
C ARG A 196 -11.18 -14.33 -9.42
N PRO A 197 -11.47 -15.14 -10.47
CA PRO A 197 -11.54 -14.65 -11.84
C PRO A 197 -12.58 -13.54 -12.03
N LEU A 198 -13.77 -13.71 -11.44
CA LEU A 198 -14.84 -12.71 -11.47
C LEU A 198 -14.41 -11.39 -10.81
N ALA A 199 -13.82 -11.47 -9.61
CA ALA A 199 -13.33 -10.31 -8.89
C ALA A 199 -12.23 -9.57 -9.66
N LYS A 200 -11.25 -10.29 -10.22
CA LYS A 200 -10.20 -9.72 -11.08
C LYS A 200 -10.79 -9.06 -12.31
N ARG A 201 -11.72 -9.72 -13.01
CA ARG A 201 -12.37 -9.17 -14.21
C ARG A 201 -13.09 -7.85 -13.91
N TYR A 202 -13.80 -7.77 -12.78
CA TYR A 202 -14.45 -6.53 -12.35
C TYR A 202 -13.41 -5.44 -11.99
N LEU A 203 -12.41 -5.75 -11.16
CA LEU A 203 -11.40 -4.77 -10.74
C LEU A 203 -10.54 -4.27 -11.91
N LYS A 204 -10.26 -5.10 -12.93
CA LYS A 204 -9.52 -4.70 -14.13
C LYS A 204 -10.12 -3.46 -14.79
N VAL A 205 -11.45 -3.40 -14.89
CA VAL A 205 -12.16 -2.23 -15.43
C VAL A 205 -12.10 -1.05 -14.46
N ARG A 206 -12.24 -1.32 -13.15
CA ARG A 206 -12.29 -0.28 -12.11
C ARG A 206 -10.98 0.48 -11.98
N VAL A 207 -9.84 -0.21 -12.08
CA VAL A 207 -8.51 0.40 -11.92
C VAL A 207 -8.24 1.50 -12.96
N GLY A 208 -8.78 1.39 -14.17
CA GLY A 208 -8.64 2.43 -15.21
C GLY A 208 -9.52 3.67 -15.00
N ILE A 209 -10.57 3.59 -14.17
CA ILE A 209 -11.56 4.68 -14.04
C ILE A 209 -11.66 5.25 -12.61
N ARG A 210 -11.28 4.48 -11.59
CA ARG A 210 -11.35 4.86 -10.17
C ARG A 210 -9.95 5.04 -9.59
N SER A 211 -9.88 5.76 -8.46
CA SER A 211 -8.64 5.85 -7.69
C SER A 211 -8.29 4.52 -7.04
N TYR A 212 -7.00 4.33 -6.74
CA TYR A 212 -6.51 3.20 -5.95
C TYR A 212 -7.32 2.99 -4.67
N SER A 213 -7.56 4.06 -3.90
CA SER A 213 -8.33 3.99 -2.64
C SER A 213 -9.75 3.44 -2.81
N GLN A 214 -10.40 3.78 -3.93
CA GLN A 214 -11.72 3.21 -4.24
C GLN A 214 -11.60 1.76 -4.69
N CYS A 215 -10.61 1.41 -5.53
CA CYS A 215 -10.37 0.02 -5.94
C CYS A 215 -10.05 -0.88 -4.74
N ASN A 216 -9.29 -0.37 -3.76
CA ASN A 216 -9.00 -1.08 -2.52
C ASN A 216 -10.28 -1.27 -1.67
N THR A 217 -11.16 -0.27 -1.62
CA THR A 217 -12.48 -0.42 -0.96
C THR A 217 -13.36 -1.44 -1.68
N ASP A 218 -13.39 -1.41 -3.02
CA ASP A 218 -14.09 -2.40 -3.86
C ASP A 218 -13.57 -3.82 -3.54
N LEU A 219 -12.25 -3.99 -3.49
CA LEU A 219 -11.60 -5.27 -3.20
C LEU A 219 -11.90 -5.80 -1.79
N ILE A 220 -11.89 -4.92 -0.77
CA ILE A 220 -12.26 -5.29 0.61
C ILE A 220 -13.72 -5.76 0.65
N ALA A 221 -14.63 -5.04 0.00
CA ALA A 221 -16.05 -5.40 -0.05
C ALA A 221 -16.25 -6.78 -0.69
N LEU A 222 -15.58 -7.03 -1.82
CA LEU A 222 -15.63 -8.33 -2.51
C LEU A 222 -15.05 -9.45 -1.66
N ARG A 223 -13.90 -9.21 -1.02
CA ARG A 223 -13.25 -10.21 -0.16
C ARG A 223 -14.16 -10.65 0.98
N LEU A 224 -14.76 -9.70 1.70
CA LEU A 224 -15.67 -10.00 2.81
C LEU A 224 -16.90 -10.76 2.33
N PHE A 225 -17.53 -10.29 1.25
CA PHE A 225 -18.73 -10.92 0.68
C PHE A 225 -18.45 -12.32 0.13
N LEU A 226 -17.47 -12.46 -0.76
CA LEU A 226 -17.20 -13.73 -1.44
C LEU A 226 -16.66 -14.79 -0.47
N ARG A 227 -15.90 -14.40 0.56
CA ARG A 227 -15.49 -15.32 1.64
C ARG A 227 -16.70 -15.82 2.40
N PHE A 228 -17.60 -14.92 2.84
CA PHE A 228 -18.83 -15.31 3.53
C PHE A 228 -19.68 -16.26 2.68
N ILE A 229 -19.90 -15.94 1.40
CA ILE A 229 -20.66 -16.80 0.49
C ILE A 229 -19.99 -18.17 0.32
N HIS A 230 -18.66 -18.22 0.16
CA HIS A 230 -17.95 -19.48 0.02
C HIS A 230 -17.98 -20.34 1.29
N GLU A 231 -17.96 -19.73 2.47
CA GLU A 231 -18.11 -20.43 3.74
C GLU A 231 -19.51 -21.08 3.88
N GLN A 232 -20.57 -20.37 3.44
CA GLN A 232 -21.95 -20.90 3.48
C GLN A 232 -22.23 -21.88 2.34
N TYR A 233 -21.65 -21.66 1.17
CA TYR A 233 -21.88 -22.42 -0.05
C TYR A 233 -20.56 -22.80 -0.75
N PRO A 234 -19.78 -23.76 -0.21
CA PRO A 234 -18.45 -24.10 -0.75
C PRO A 234 -18.45 -24.59 -2.19
N HIS A 235 -19.57 -25.15 -2.66
CA HIS A 235 -19.71 -25.71 -4.00
C HIS A 235 -20.04 -24.67 -5.08
N TRP A 236 -20.44 -23.45 -4.71
CA TRP A 236 -20.79 -22.42 -5.68
C TRP A 236 -19.55 -21.97 -6.46
N GLN A 237 -19.71 -21.91 -7.79
CA GLN A 237 -18.70 -21.40 -8.72
C GLN A 237 -19.08 -20.03 -9.30
N ASP A 238 -20.33 -19.62 -9.11
CA ASP A 238 -20.90 -18.37 -9.58
C ASP A 238 -21.89 -17.80 -8.55
N LEU A 239 -22.46 -16.63 -8.84
CA LEU A 239 -23.43 -15.97 -7.98
C LEU A 239 -24.86 -16.11 -8.51
N LYS A 240 -25.13 -16.97 -9.50
CA LYS A 240 -26.45 -17.06 -10.15
C LYS A 240 -27.57 -17.33 -9.16
N LYS A 241 -27.32 -18.26 -8.23
CA LYS A 241 -28.25 -18.70 -7.19
C LYS A 241 -28.38 -17.73 -6.01
N LEU A 242 -27.67 -16.61 -6.02
CA LEU A 242 -27.69 -15.64 -4.93
C LEU A 242 -29.10 -15.10 -4.73
N SER A 243 -29.61 -15.26 -3.51
CA SER A 243 -30.96 -14.86 -3.12
C SER A 243 -30.95 -13.69 -2.13
N ARG A 244 -32.12 -13.07 -1.93
CA ARG A 244 -32.29 -12.05 -0.90
C ARG A 244 -31.99 -12.58 0.51
N LYS A 245 -32.37 -13.83 0.79
CA LYS A 245 -32.10 -14.48 2.09
C LYS A 245 -30.60 -14.59 2.37
N ASP A 246 -29.81 -14.90 1.35
CA ASP A 246 -28.35 -14.97 1.48
C ASP A 246 -27.75 -13.59 1.79
N MET A 247 -28.29 -12.54 1.18
CA MET A 247 -27.89 -11.16 1.45
C MET A 247 -28.28 -10.71 2.85
N GLU A 248 -29.44 -11.10 3.37
CA GLU A 248 -29.85 -10.81 4.75
C GLU A 248 -28.92 -11.47 5.77
N ASN A 249 -28.56 -12.73 5.53
CA ASN A 249 -27.58 -13.45 6.35
C ASN A 249 -26.22 -12.75 6.31
N TYR A 250 -25.77 -12.36 5.10
CA TYR A 250 -24.53 -11.60 4.93
C TYR A 250 -24.58 -10.26 5.68
N LEU A 251 -25.66 -9.49 5.59
CA LEU A 251 -25.80 -8.20 6.26
C LEU A 251 -25.81 -8.34 7.79
N ALA A 252 -26.44 -9.39 8.32
CA ALA A 252 -26.43 -9.68 9.75
C ALA A 252 -25.01 -9.98 10.24
N TRP A 253 -24.28 -10.86 9.54
CA TRP A 253 -22.87 -11.14 9.83
C TRP A 253 -21.96 -9.92 9.64
N TYR A 254 -22.19 -9.15 8.58
CA TYR A 254 -21.36 -7.99 8.23
C TYR A 254 -21.43 -6.92 9.31
N ARG A 255 -22.61 -6.67 9.87
CA ARG A 255 -22.80 -5.69 10.96
C ARG A 255 -22.02 -6.05 12.22
N SER A 256 -22.00 -7.32 12.61
CA SER A 256 -21.21 -7.76 13.77
C SER A 256 -19.71 -7.77 13.46
N TYR A 257 -19.31 -8.21 12.28
CA TYR A 257 -17.90 -8.26 11.87
C TYR A 257 -17.26 -6.86 11.77
N THR A 258 -18.05 -5.86 11.38
CA THR A 258 -17.58 -4.48 11.16
C THR A 258 -18.03 -3.52 12.26
N GLU A 259 -18.32 -4.04 13.45
CA GLU A 259 -18.60 -3.21 14.62
C GLU A 259 -17.46 -2.19 14.84
N GLY A 260 -17.82 -0.92 15.03
CA GLY A 260 -16.88 0.20 15.14
C GLY A 260 -16.36 0.76 13.82
N TRP A 261 -16.65 0.13 12.67
CA TRP A 261 -16.33 0.70 11.36
C TRP A 261 -17.31 1.82 11.05
N GLN A 262 -16.83 3.06 11.04
CA GLN A 262 -17.66 4.24 10.74
C GLN A 262 -17.92 4.34 9.21
N LYS A 263 -17.28 5.31 8.55
CA LYS A 263 -17.45 5.58 7.10
C LYS A 263 -17.18 4.34 6.22
N GLN A 264 -16.19 3.53 6.59
CA GLN A 264 -15.74 2.38 5.82
C GLN A 264 -16.82 1.28 5.68
N HIS A 265 -17.69 1.10 6.69
CA HIS A 265 -18.80 0.15 6.64
C HIS A 265 -19.74 0.46 5.48
N ARG A 266 -20.17 1.72 5.37
CA ARG A 266 -21.09 2.16 4.32
C ARG A 266 -20.45 2.12 2.94
N ASP A 267 -19.19 2.53 2.83
CA ASP A 267 -18.47 2.57 1.55
C ASP A 267 -18.26 1.16 0.98
N CYS A 268 -18.03 0.16 1.82
CA CYS A 268 -17.95 -1.25 1.39
C CYS A 268 -19.29 -1.76 0.84
N LEU A 269 -20.41 -1.49 1.53
CA LEU A 269 -21.74 -1.90 1.03
C LEU A 269 -22.09 -1.22 -0.31
N LEU A 270 -21.75 0.07 -0.46
CA LEU A 270 -21.94 0.76 -1.74
C LEU A 270 -21.08 0.17 -2.85
N SER A 271 -19.85 -0.21 -2.53
CA SER A 271 -18.95 -0.86 -3.47
C SER A 271 -19.48 -2.23 -3.89
N LEU A 272 -20.05 -3.00 -2.95
CA LEU A 272 -20.72 -4.27 -3.24
C LEU A 272 -21.96 -4.10 -4.13
N ARG A 273 -22.80 -3.08 -3.85
CA ARG A 273 -23.93 -2.75 -4.73
C ARG A 273 -23.47 -2.38 -6.14
N GLY A 274 -22.41 -1.58 -6.25
CA GLY A 274 -21.81 -1.20 -7.53
C GLY A 274 -21.24 -2.40 -8.30
N PHE A 275 -20.69 -3.38 -7.59
CA PHE A 275 -20.26 -4.65 -8.18
C PHE A 275 -21.44 -5.41 -8.79
N PHE A 276 -22.52 -5.63 -8.04
CA PHE A 276 -23.69 -6.35 -8.56
C PHE A 276 -24.34 -5.63 -9.75
N ASP A 277 -24.52 -4.30 -9.66
CA ASP A 277 -25.03 -3.51 -10.78
C ASP A 277 -24.17 -3.70 -12.04
N TYR A 278 -22.84 -3.58 -11.88
CA TYR A 278 -21.93 -3.65 -13.01
C TYR A 278 -21.92 -5.04 -13.66
N ILE A 279 -21.73 -6.12 -12.90
CA ILE A 279 -21.60 -7.47 -13.47
C ILE A 279 -22.90 -7.90 -14.18
N GLN A 280 -24.06 -7.45 -13.69
CA GLN A 280 -25.33 -7.71 -14.36
C GLN A 280 -25.48 -6.91 -15.65
N ARG A 281 -25.23 -5.60 -15.60
CA ARG A 281 -25.31 -4.73 -16.79
C ARG A 281 -24.29 -5.11 -17.88
N ALA A 282 -23.13 -5.61 -17.47
CA ALA A 282 -22.10 -6.10 -18.37
C ALA A 282 -22.34 -7.54 -18.86
N GLY A 283 -23.44 -8.19 -18.44
CA GLY A 283 -23.82 -9.52 -18.90
C GLY A 283 -22.84 -10.62 -18.50
N TYR A 284 -22.22 -10.53 -17.33
CA TYR A 284 -21.27 -11.54 -16.88
C TYR A 284 -22.00 -12.85 -16.59
N PRO A 285 -21.54 -14.01 -17.09
CA PRO A 285 -22.24 -15.27 -16.91
C PRO A 285 -22.30 -15.70 -15.44
N GLU A 286 -21.40 -15.22 -14.59
CA GLU A 286 -21.36 -15.52 -13.16
C GLU A 286 -22.28 -14.62 -12.32
N ALA A 287 -22.94 -13.62 -12.92
CA ALA A 287 -23.76 -12.65 -12.22
C ALA A 287 -25.02 -13.30 -11.60
N PRO A 288 -25.58 -12.70 -10.53
CA PRO A 288 -26.85 -13.14 -9.97
C PRO A 288 -27.99 -13.08 -10.99
N GLU A 289 -28.87 -14.09 -10.97
CA GLU A 289 -30.09 -14.09 -11.78
C GLU A 289 -31.09 -13.06 -11.26
N LYS A 290 -31.15 -12.89 -9.93
CA LYS A 290 -31.98 -11.86 -9.31
C LYS A 290 -31.39 -10.47 -9.51
N PRO A 291 -32.19 -9.46 -9.90
CA PRO A 291 -31.68 -8.11 -10.13
C PRO A 291 -31.06 -7.51 -8.86
N HIS A 292 -29.96 -6.76 -9.00
CA HIS A 292 -29.18 -6.25 -7.86
C HIS A 292 -30.02 -5.42 -6.86
N PHE A 293 -31.03 -4.68 -7.35
CA PHE A 293 -31.91 -3.88 -6.50
C PHE A 293 -32.87 -4.73 -5.66
N SER A 294 -33.05 -6.01 -6.00
CA SER A 294 -33.77 -6.99 -5.17
C SER A 294 -32.87 -7.70 -4.14
N LEU A 295 -31.54 -7.60 -4.33
CA LEU A 295 -30.54 -8.19 -3.45
C LEU A 295 -30.11 -7.24 -2.33
N LEU A 296 -29.99 -5.94 -2.62
CA LEU A 296 -29.67 -4.89 -1.65
C LEU A 296 -30.63 -3.72 -1.78
N PHE A 297 -31.45 -3.52 -0.74
CA PHE A 297 -32.41 -2.43 -0.64
C PHE A 297 -31.75 -1.16 -0.12
N LYS A 298 -32.41 -0.01 -0.34
CA LYS A 298 -31.90 1.29 0.13
C LYS A 298 -31.81 1.34 1.65
N GLU A 299 -32.69 0.61 2.32
CA GLU A 299 -32.84 0.51 3.77
C GLU A 299 -31.73 -0.32 4.43
N ASP A 300 -31.04 -1.17 3.67
CA ASP A 300 -29.91 -1.97 4.18
C ASP A 300 -28.67 -1.12 4.48
N PHE A 301 -28.59 0.08 3.87
CA PHE A 301 -27.44 0.96 4.01
C PHE A 301 -27.54 1.80 5.29
N PRO A 302 -26.47 1.89 6.08
CA PRO A 302 -26.43 2.81 7.21
C PRO A 302 -26.76 4.24 6.76
N LYS A 303 -27.65 4.90 7.51
CA LYS A 303 -27.93 6.32 7.30
C LYS A 303 -26.65 7.10 7.52
N ARG A 304 -26.42 8.13 6.69
CA ARG A 304 -25.35 9.09 6.97
C ARG A 304 -25.74 9.81 8.25
N ALA A 305 -24.82 9.88 9.21
CA ALA A 305 -24.92 10.87 10.26
C ALA A 305 -25.01 12.24 9.57
N ILE A 306 -26.08 12.98 9.85
CA ILE A 306 -26.18 14.37 9.45
C ILE A 306 -25.15 15.10 10.30
N ARG A 307 -24.16 15.71 9.65
CA ARG A 307 -23.20 16.57 10.35
C ARG A 307 -23.87 17.90 10.58
N SER A 308 -23.93 18.35 11.83
CA SER A 308 -24.33 19.72 12.14
C SER A 308 -23.17 20.67 11.83
N GLU A 309 -23.45 21.98 11.81
CA GLU A 309 -22.37 22.99 11.74
C GLU A 309 -21.43 22.90 12.95
N GLU A 310 -21.93 22.44 14.10
CA GLU A 310 -21.16 22.22 15.32
C GLU A 310 -20.14 21.08 15.18
N ASP A 311 -20.36 20.13 14.26
CA ASP A 311 -19.40 19.06 13.94
C ASP A 311 -18.22 19.56 13.08
N ILE A 312 -18.33 20.78 12.53
CA ILE A 312 -17.25 21.40 11.77
C ILE A 312 -16.22 21.92 12.77
N LYS A 313 -15.03 21.31 12.74
CA LYS A 313 -13.90 21.74 13.55
C LYS A 313 -13.32 23.03 12.98
N PHE A 314 -13.85 24.16 13.40
CA PHE A 314 -13.25 25.46 13.11
C PHE A 314 -11.98 25.66 13.92
N ILE A 315 -11.01 26.37 13.34
CA ILE A 315 -9.82 26.82 14.06
C ILE A 315 -10.20 28.12 14.77
N PRO A 316 -10.07 28.23 16.10
CA PRO A 316 -10.40 29.44 16.82
C PRO A 316 -9.56 30.64 16.36
N GLU A 317 -10.14 31.84 16.34
CA GLU A 317 -9.48 33.06 15.85
C GLU A 317 -8.15 33.36 16.56
N GLY A 318 -8.09 33.16 17.88
CA GLY A 318 -6.84 33.33 18.63
C GLY A 318 -5.72 32.39 18.18
N VAL A 319 -6.05 31.17 17.76
CA VAL A 319 -5.07 30.20 17.23
C VAL A 319 -4.62 30.60 15.82
N LEU A 320 -5.54 31.12 15.00
CA LEU A 320 -5.19 31.65 13.68
C LEU A 320 -4.24 32.85 13.79
N LYS A 321 -4.52 33.78 14.71
CA LYS A 321 -3.65 34.93 14.96
C LYS A 321 -2.25 34.51 15.43
N GLN A 322 -2.16 33.54 16.33
CA GLN A 322 -0.87 32.98 16.76
C GLN A 322 -0.11 32.32 15.60
N LEU A 323 -0.80 31.62 14.71
CA LEU A 323 -0.19 31.03 13.52
C LEU A 323 0.36 32.12 12.59
N GLU A 324 -0.38 33.20 12.37
CA GLU A 324 0.03 34.32 11.53
C GLU A 324 1.24 35.07 12.12
N GLU A 325 1.23 35.36 13.43
CA GLU A 325 2.33 36.04 14.13
C GLU A 325 3.64 35.23 14.17
N ASN A 326 3.56 33.90 14.08
CA ASN A 326 4.71 33.00 14.16
C ASN A 326 5.00 32.28 12.84
N LEU A 327 4.36 32.68 11.74
CA LEU A 327 4.45 31.98 10.46
C LEU A 327 5.90 31.90 9.94
N GLU A 328 6.69 32.94 10.15
CA GLU A 328 8.11 33.00 9.73
C GLU A 328 9.01 32.01 10.49
N GLN A 329 8.58 31.55 11.66
CA GLN A 329 9.31 30.56 12.46
C GLN A 329 9.05 29.11 12.00
N LEU A 330 8.13 28.91 11.05
CA LEU A 330 7.79 27.60 10.53
C LEU A 330 9.01 26.98 9.83
N THR A 331 9.45 25.83 10.34
CA THR A 331 10.59 25.10 9.79
C THR A 331 10.14 23.71 9.29
N PRO A 332 10.52 23.32 8.07
CA PRO A 332 11.30 24.07 7.08
C PRO A 332 10.53 25.24 6.44
N SER A 333 11.25 26.31 6.06
CA SER A 333 10.66 27.55 5.52
C SER A 333 9.89 27.34 4.21
N GLN A 334 10.18 26.27 3.46
CA GLN A 334 9.44 25.87 2.26
C GLN A 334 7.95 25.55 2.52
N TYR A 335 7.55 25.34 3.77
CA TYR A 335 6.15 25.12 4.12
C TYR A 335 5.35 26.41 4.30
N ILE A 336 6.03 27.56 4.45
CA ILE A 336 5.37 28.86 4.63
C ILE A 336 4.41 29.17 3.46
N PRO A 337 4.83 29.08 2.18
CA PRO A 337 3.92 29.34 1.06
C PRO A 337 2.71 28.41 1.01
N ILE A 338 2.87 27.15 1.45
CA ILE A 338 1.78 26.17 1.49
C ILE A 338 0.72 26.59 2.52
N VAL A 339 1.13 27.01 3.71
CA VAL A 339 0.23 27.48 4.77
C VAL A 339 -0.50 28.76 4.34
N VAL A 340 0.19 29.70 3.69
CA VAL A 340 -0.42 30.91 3.13
C VAL A 340 -1.52 30.56 2.13
N LEU A 341 -1.24 29.66 1.17
CA LEU A 341 -2.21 29.24 0.17
C LEU A 341 -3.41 28.51 0.80
N LEU A 342 -3.18 27.63 1.77
CA LEU A 342 -4.26 26.96 2.51
C LEU A 342 -5.19 27.97 3.17
N ARG A 343 -4.62 28.97 3.84
CA ARG A 343 -5.36 29.98 4.60
C ARG A 343 -6.15 30.91 3.67
N ALA A 344 -5.55 31.33 2.56
CA ALA A 344 -6.15 32.27 1.62
C ALA A 344 -7.25 31.64 0.75
N THR A 345 -7.11 30.35 0.39
CA THR A 345 -7.98 29.71 -0.60
C THR A 345 -8.97 28.71 -0.02
N GLY A 346 -8.68 28.12 1.15
CA GLY A 346 -9.44 27.00 1.69
C GLY A 346 -9.36 25.72 0.85
N TRP A 347 -8.41 25.63 -0.09
CA TRP A 347 -8.22 24.45 -0.93
C TRP A 347 -7.73 23.25 -0.12
N ARG A 348 -7.94 22.04 -0.65
CA ARG A 348 -7.37 20.85 0.00
C ARG A 348 -5.86 20.90 -0.13
N ILE A 349 -5.17 20.39 0.88
CA ILE A 349 -3.70 20.26 0.85
C ILE A 349 -3.21 19.50 -0.39
N SER A 350 -3.93 18.48 -0.84
CA SER A 350 -3.61 17.74 -2.06
C SER A 350 -3.61 18.63 -3.30
N ASP A 351 -4.53 19.59 -3.37
CA ASP A 351 -4.69 20.45 -4.53
C ASP A 351 -3.55 21.48 -4.56
N ILE A 352 -3.19 22.04 -3.39
CA ILE A 352 -2.06 22.96 -3.24
C ILE A 352 -0.72 22.29 -3.57
N LEU A 353 -0.49 21.07 -3.07
CA LEU A 353 0.77 20.35 -3.33
C LEU A 353 0.92 19.89 -4.79
N ASN A 354 -0.17 19.90 -5.58
CA ASN A 354 -0.14 19.57 -7.01
C ASN A 354 -0.33 20.81 -7.91
N LEU A 355 -0.25 22.02 -7.35
CA LEU A 355 -0.27 23.27 -8.12
C LEU A 355 0.89 23.29 -9.12
N ARG A 356 0.56 23.44 -10.41
CA ARG A 356 1.55 23.58 -11.47
C ARG A 356 1.78 25.06 -11.77
N TYR A 357 3.02 25.50 -11.61
CA TYR A 357 3.41 26.90 -11.73
C TYR A 357 3.09 27.49 -13.11
N ASP A 358 3.27 26.69 -14.16
CA ASP A 358 3.11 27.08 -15.56
C ASP A 358 1.67 27.44 -15.95
N ASN A 359 0.68 26.76 -15.36
CA ASN A 359 -0.71 26.83 -15.85
C ASN A 359 -1.74 27.22 -14.80
N CYS A 360 -1.39 27.20 -13.50
CA CYS A 360 -2.35 27.37 -12.42
C CYS A 360 -2.26 28.71 -11.67
N LEU A 361 -1.32 29.58 -12.03
CA LEU A 361 -1.10 30.85 -11.34
C LEU A 361 -1.08 31.99 -12.37
N ASP A 362 -2.04 32.92 -12.26
CA ASP A 362 -1.99 34.17 -13.01
C ASP A 362 -1.47 35.29 -12.10
N ARG A 363 -0.57 36.12 -12.65
CA ARG A 363 -0.21 37.39 -12.05
C ARG A 363 -1.23 38.43 -12.45
N THR A 364 -2.02 38.91 -11.49
CA THR A 364 -2.86 40.09 -11.70
C THR A 364 -2.12 41.32 -11.18
N ALA A 365 -1.99 42.36 -12.02
CA ALA A 365 -1.56 43.67 -11.55
C ALA A 365 -2.71 44.30 -10.75
N GLN A 366 -2.58 44.39 -9.42
CA GLN A 366 -3.42 45.30 -8.64
C GLN A 366 -2.75 46.67 -8.58
N ALA A 367 -3.55 47.73 -8.72
CA ALA A 367 -3.12 49.12 -8.59
C ALA A 367 -2.66 49.38 -7.15
N GLY A 368 -1.36 49.21 -6.88
CA GLY A 368 -0.79 49.40 -5.55
C GLY A 368 0.42 48.52 -5.24
N GLY A 369 1.35 48.33 -6.17
CA GLY A 369 2.72 47.88 -5.90
C GLY A 369 2.95 46.46 -5.35
N SER A 370 1.93 45.71 -4.93
CA SER A 370 2.05 44.30 -4.51
C SER A 370 1.43 43.37 -5.56
N ALA A 371 2.24 42.47 -6.11
CA ALA A 371 1.77 41.45 -7.03
C ALA A 371 1.10 40.31 -6.24
N ALA A 372 -0.23 40.18 -6.37
CA ALA A 372 -0.96 39.03 -5.84
C ALA A 372 -0.98 37.91 -6.89
N ILE A 373 -0.58 36.70 -6.48
CA ILE A 373 -0.67 35.50 -7.31
C ILE A 373 -1.93 34.75 -6.87
N PHE A 374 -2.91 34.64 -7.77
CA PHE A 374 -4.15 33.90 -7.50
C PHE A 374 -4.15 32.56 -8.24
N PRO A 375 -4.51 31.46 -7.56
CA PRO A 375 -4.64 30.18 -8.21
C PRO A 375 -5.96 30.07 -8.99
N LYS A 376 -5.90 29.52 -10.22
CA LYS A 376 -7.07 29.36 -11.10
C LYS A 376 -8.04 28.31 -10.57
N LEU A 377 -9.34 28.61 -10.59
CA LEU A 377 -10.42 27.70 -10.18
C LEU A 377 -10.56 26.42 -11.04
N ARG A 378 -9.88 26.33 -12.19
CA ARG A 378 -9.77 25.12 -13.00
C ARG A 378 -8.33 24.87 -13.43
N CYS A 379 -7.71 23.97 -12.68
CA CYS A 379 -6.63 23.07 -13.03
C CYS A 379 -7.12 21.65 -12.70
#